data_AF-A0A345ZK07-F1
#
_entry.id   AF-A0A345ZK07-F1
#
_cell.length_a   1.000
_cell.length_b   1.000
_cell.length_c   1.000
_cell.angle_alpha   90.00
_cell.angle_beta   90.00
_cell.angle_gamma   90.00
#
_symmetry.space_group_name_H-M   'P 1'
#
loop_
_entity.id
_entity.type
_entity.pdbx_description
1 polymer ?
#
loop_
_entity_poly.entity_id
_entity_poly.type
_entity_poly.pdbx_seq_one_letter_code
_entity_poly.pdbx_strand_id
1 'polypeptide(L)'
;MPAVAHLLADDERIVGGVAQRDDDYALVLGGRVVASTDSAGMAIAMLRHARVTLSTDDTPLTVRIAPALENPATREAETAGLTLEAYLTALEAERVERADDRLAASRLQ
;
A
#
# COMPACT_ATOMS: atom_id res chain seq x y z
N MET A 1 15.45 8.37 -1.23
CA MET A 1 14.28 7.58 -1.67
C MET A 1 13.20 8.56 -2.08
N PRO A 2 12.91 8.72 -3.38
CA PRO A 2 11.79 9.56 -3.81
C PRO A 2 10.47 8.93 -3.31
N ALA A 3 9.56 9.78 -2.82
CA ALA A 3 8.20 9.36 -2.55
C ALA A 3 7.47 9.15 -3.88
N VAL A 4 6.83 8.00 -4.02
CA VAL A 4 6.09 7.58 -5.23
C VAL A 4 4.59 7.40 -4.96
N ALA A 5 4.16 7.59 -3.70
CA ALA A 5 2.79 7.83 -3.32
C ALA A 5 2.71 8.53 -1.95
N HIS A 6 1.62 9.26 -1.70
CA HIS A 6 1.37 9.95 -0.44
C HIS A 6 0.02 9.56 0.15
N LEU A 7 0.00 9.46 1.48
CA LEU A 7 -1.20 9.46 2.31
C LEU A 7 -1.33 10.86 2.93
N LEU A 8 -2.43 11.54 2.64
CA LEU A 8 -2.65 12.94 2.95
C LEU A 8 -3.85 13.11 3.88
N ALA A 9 -3.71 13.99 4.86
CA ALA A 9 -4.84 14.56 5.59
C ALA A 9 -5.55 15.65 4.76
N ASP A 10 -6.63 16.19 5.30
CA ASP A 10 -7.47 17.22 4.66
C ASP A 10 -6.72 18.54 4.38
N ASP A 11 -5.76 18.89 5.24
CA ASP A 11 -4.86 20.04 5.13
C ASP A 11 -3.66 19.82 4.17
N GLU A 12 -3.71 18.78 3.34
CA GLU A 12 -2.62 18.31 2.48
C GLU A 12 -1.35 17.88 3.24
N ARG A 13 -1.40 17.71 4.56
CA ARG A 13 -0.27 17.21 5.33
C ARG A 13 -0.02 15.75 5.02
N ILE A 14 1.24 15.43 4.73
CA ILE A 14 1.70 14.06 4.51
C ILE A 14 1.78 13.34 5.87
N VAL A 15 0.96 12.31 6.04
CA VAL A 15 0.96 11.44 7.23
C VAL A 15 1.65 10.09 6.98
N GLY A 16 1.89 9.77 5.71
CA GLY A 16 2.60 8.57 5.27
C GLY A 16 2.74 8.53 3.75
N GLY A 17 3.25 7.42 3.23
CA GLY A 17 3.40 7.24 1.79
C GLY A 17 4.19 6.00 1.43
N VAL A 18 4.47 5.85 0.14
CA VAL A 18 5.36 4.82 -0.39
C VAL A 18 6.60 5.52 -0.94
N ALA A 19 7.77 5.03 -0.56
CA ALA A 19 9.05 5.51 -1.07
C ALA A 19 9.74 4.38 -1.86
N GLN A 20 10.30 4.72 -3.01
CA GLN A 20 11.06 3.77 -3.82
C GLN A 20 12.52 3.74 -3.36
N ARG A 21 13.09 2.54 -3.24
CA ARG A 21 14.50 2.29 -2.97
C ARG A 21 14.96 1.14 -3.83
N ASP A 22 15.85 1.44 -4.77
CA ASP A 22 16.38 0.44 -5.71
C ASP A 22 15.20 -0.26 -6.42
N ASP A 23 15.05 -1.58 -6.26
CA ASP A 23 13.96 -2.37 -6.84
C ASP A 23 12.77 -2.58 -5.88
N ASP A 24 12.82 -2.02 -4.67
CA ASP A 24 11.82 -2.18 -3.62
C ASP A 24 10.98 -0.92 -3.38
N TYR A 25 9.78 -1.14 -2.84
CA TYR A 25 8.87 -0.14 -2.33
C TYR A 25 8.72 -0.27 -0.82
N ALA A 26 8.94 0.83 -0.10
CA ALA A 26 8.80 0.90 1.35
C ALA A 26 7.55 1.70 1.73
N LEU A 27 6.66 1.11 2.53
CA LEU A 27 5.56 1.82 3.17
C LEU A 27 6.09 2.56 4.40
N VAL A 28 5.92 3.88 4.41
CA VAL A 28 6.34 4.76 5.48
C VAL A 28 5.12 5.39 6.16
N LEU A 29 4.98 5.19 7.47
CA LEU A 29 3.92 5.79 8.29
C LEU A 29 4.57 6.53 9.46
N GLY A 30 4.19 7.79 9.71
CA GLY A 30 4.75 8.57 10.82
C GLY A 30 6.29 8.67 10.80
N GLY A 31 6.90 8.66 9.61
CA GLY A 31 8.36 8.72 9.43
C GLY A 31 9.10 7.39 9.65
N ARG A 32 8.39 6.26 9.82
CA ARG A 32 8.99 4.93 10.01
C ARG A 32 8.60 4.00 8.87
N VAL A 33 9.55 3.19 8.41
CA VAL A 33 9.26 2.07 7.50
C VAL A 33 8.53 1.00 8.29
N VAL A 34 7.33 0.62 7.85
CA VAL A 34 6.49 -0.39 8.51
C VAL A 34 6.37 -1.69 7.70
N ALA A 35 6.61 -1.62 6.39
CA ALA A 35 6.62 -2.76 5.49
C ALA A 35 7.43 -2.43 4.23
N SER A 36 7.92 -3.46 3.54
CA SER A 36 8.55 -3.36 2.23
C SER A 36 8.08 -4.48 1.32
N THR A 37 8.10 -4.24 0.01
CA THR A 37 7.69 -5.18 -1.03
C THR A 37 8.39 -4.82 -2.34
N ASP A 38 8.68 -5.82 -3.16
CA ASP A 38 9.20 -5.66 -4.53
C ASP A 38 8.08 -5.39 -5.54
N SER A 39 6.84 -5.79 -5.24
CA SER A 39 5.65 -5.50 -6.08
C SER A 39 5.11 -4.08 -5.87
N ALA A 40 4.94 -3.35 -6.99
CA ALA A 40 4.31 -2.04 -7.03
C ALA A 40 2.82 -2.11 -6.70
N GLY A 41 2.11 -3.12 -7.23
CA GLY A 41 0.70 -3.36 -6.93
C GLY A 41 0.48 -3.61 -5.44
N MET A 42 1.34 -4.42 -4.82
CA MET A 42 1.26 -4.70 -3.39
C MET A 42 1.51 -3.43 -2.55
N ALA A 43 2.45 -2.57 -2.96
CA ALA A 43 2.68 -1.30 -2.30
C ALA A 43 1.45 -0.37 -2.35
N ILE A 44 0.75 -0.32 -3.49
CA ILE A 44 -0.52 0.43 -3.63
C ILE A 44 -1.60 -0.19 -2.73
N ALA A 45 -1.77 -1.51 -2.73
CA ALA A 45 -2.75 -2.20 -1.90
C ALA A 45 -2.52 -1.92 -0.41
N MET A 46 -1.27 -2.02 0.05
CA MET A 46 -0.88 -1.68 1.43
C MET A 46 -1.21 -0.22 1.79
N LEU A 47 -0.95 0.73 0.89
CA LEU A 47 -1.24 2.15 1.13
C LEU A 47 -2.75 2.43 1.18
N ARG A 48 -3.53 1.81 0.28
CA ARG A 48 -5.01 1.90 0.29
C ARG A 48 -5.59 1.33 1.57
N HIS A 49 -5.05 0.22 2.06
CA HIS A 49 -5.45 -0.30 3.36
C HIS A 49 -5.09 0.65 4.50
N ALA A 50 -3.85 1.17 4.53
CA ALA A 50 -3.43 2.12 5.56
C ALA A 50 -4.36 3.34 5.60
N ARG A 51 -4.83 3.84 4.45
CA ARG A 51 -5.89 4.85 4.38
C ARG A 51 -7.15 4.38 5.12
N VAL A 52 -7.68 3.20 4.81
CA VAL A 52 -8.91 2.69 5.45
C VAL A 52 -8.73 2.50 6.96
N THR A 53 -7.59 1.96 7.40
CA THR A 53 -7.32 1.66 8.82
C THR A 53 -7.09 2.92 9.66
N LEU A 54 -6.43 3.94 9.09
CA LEU A 54 -6.02 5.14 9.82
C LEU A 54 -6.99 6.32 9.64
N SER A 55 -7.83 6.30 8.60
CA SER A 55 -8.83 7.34 8.39
C SER A 55 -9.94 7.21 9.42
N THR A 56 -10.28 8.34 10.03
CA THR A 56 -11.43 8.47 10.93
C THR A 56 -12.35 9.57 10.41
N ASP A 57 -13.55 9.72 10.98
CA ASP A 57 -14.46 10.82 10.63
C ASP A 57 -13.82 12.19 10.91
N ASP A 58 -13.03 12.29 11.98
CA ASP A 58 -12.31 13.51 12.38
C ASP A 58 -11.00 13.74 11.59
N THR A 59 -10.50 12.72 10.88
CA THR A 59 -9.25 12.79 10.12
C THR A 59 -9.39 11.97 8.84
N PRO A 60 -10.11 12.51 7.83
CA PRO A 60 -10.26 11.83 6.56
C PRO A 60 -8.93 11.79 5.82
N LEU A 61 -8.54 10.59 5.36
CA LEU A 61 -7.30 10.41 4.60
C LEU A 61 -7.56 10.16 3.12
N THR A 62 -6.70 10.71 2.28
CA THR A 62 -6.69 10.49 0.82
C THR A 62 -5.35 9.95 0.35
N VAL A 63 -5.36 9.24 -0.78
CA VAL A 63 -4.16 8.67 -1.40
C VAL A 63 -3.90 9.37 -2.72
N ARG A 64 -2.65 9.80 -2.94
CA ARG A 64 -2.16 10.24 -4.25
C ARG A 64 -1.04 9.32 -4.70
N ILE A 65 -1.19 8.72 -5.88
CA ILE A 65 -0.24 7.77 -6.46
C ILE A 65 0.47 8.47 -7.61
N ALA A 66 1.80 8.39 -7.65
CA ALA A 66 2.57 8.91 -8.78
C ALA A 66 2.59 7.87 -9.93
N PRO A 67 2.70 8.31 -11.19
CA PRO A 67 2.85 7.40 -12.33
C PRO A 67 4.04 6.44 -12.19
N ALA A 68 5.08 6.84 -11.46
CA ALA A 68 6.24 6.01 -11.14
C ALA A 68 5.89 4.72 -10.37
N LEU A 69 4.77 4.71 -9.63
CA LEU A 69 4.24 3.53 -8.94
C LEU A 69 3.06 2.90 -9.69
N GLU A 70 2.20 3.72 -10.30
CA GLU A 70 1.01 3.23 -11.01
C GLU A 70 1.35 2.44 -12.29
N ASN A 71 2.35 2.89 -13.05
CA ASN A 71 2.77 2.22 -14.29
C ASN A 71 3.33 0.81 -14.06
N PRO A 72 4.27 0.57 -13.12
CA PRO A 72 4.70 -0.80 -12.81
C PRO A 72 3.55 -1.66 -12.27
N ALA A 73 2.68 -1.12 -11.41
CA ALA A 73 1.51 -1.87 -10.91
C ALA A 73 0.54 -2.26 -12.05
N THR A 74 0.38 -1.39 -13.05
CA THR A 74 -0.43 -1.69 -14.24
C THR A 74 0.19 -2.82 -15.06
N ARG A 75 1.52 -2.82 -15.24
CA ARG A 75 2.22 -3.92 -15.93
C ARG A 75 2.11 -5.25 -15.17
N GLU A 76 2.16 -5.22 -13.85
CA GLU A 76 1.92 -6.39 -13.00
C GLU A 76 0.50 -6.95 -13.22
N ALA A 77 -0.51 -6.07 -13.22
CA ALA A 77 -1.89 -6.45 -13.48
C ALA A 77 -2.08 -7.05 -14.88
N GLU A 78 -1.51 -6.42 -15.91
CA GLU A 78 -1.54 -6.92 -17.29
C GLU A 78 -0.88 -8.31 -17.40
N THR A 79 0.24 -8.52 -16.72
CA THR A 79 0.94 -9.82 -16.67
C THR A 79 0.07 -10.89 -16.01
N ALA A 80 -0.73 -10.51 -15.01
CA ALA A 80 -1.72 -11.39 -14.37
C ALA A 80 -3.01 -11.57 -15.19
N GLY A 81 -3.16 -10.89 -16.34
CA GLY A 81 -4.37 -10.94 -17.15
C GLY A 81 -5.56 -10.19 -16.51
N LEU A 82 -5.30 -9.22 -15.63
CA LEU A 82 -6.29 -8.47 -14.86
C LEU A 82 -6.25 -6.98 -15.20
N THR A 83 -7.34 -6.28 -14.93
CA THR A 83 -7.31 -4.82 -14.83
C THR A 83 -6.59 -4.42 -13.55
N LEU A 84 -6.01 -3.21 -13.51
CA LEU A 84 -5.33 -2.71 -12.31
C LEU A 84 -6.22 -2.80 -11.06
N GLU A 85 -7.49 -2.37 -11.15
CA GLU A 85 -8.38 -2.37 -9.99
C GLU A 85 -8.73 -3.80 -9.51
N ALA A 86 -8.93 -4.75 -10.45
CA ALA A 86 -9.15 -6.16 -10.11
C ALA A 86 -7.90 -6.78 -9.46
N TYR A 87 -6.72 -6.46 -9.98
CA TYR A 87 -5.44 -6.89 -9.42
C TYR A 87 -5.24 -6.36 -8.00
N LEU A 88 -5.45 -5.06 -7.77
CA LEU A 88 -5.34 -4.45 -6.43
C LEU A 88 -6.34 -5.05 -5.43
N THR A 89 -7.55 -5.39 -5.88
CA THR A 89 -8.55 -6.06 -5.04
C THR A 89 -8.09 -7.46 -4.65
N ALA A 90 -7.54 -8.24 -5.58
CA ALA A 90 -7.00 -9.56 -5.31
C ALA A 90 -5.82 -9.52 -4.33
N LEU A 91 -4.90 -8.56 -4.49
CA LEU A 91 -3.77 -8.38 -3.60
C LEU A 91 -4.19 -7.99 -2.18
N GLU A 92 -5.22 -7.16 -2.03
CA GLU A 92 -5.74 -6.82 -0.70
C GLU A 92 -6.36 -8.03 0.00
N ALA A 93 -7.12 -8.86 -0.73
CA ALA A 93 -7.65 -10.11 -0.19
C ALA A 93 -6.52 -11.04 0.29
N GLU A 94 -5.52 -11.26 -0.56
CA GLU A 94 -4.34 -12.08 -0.25
C GLU A 94 -3.56 -11.55 0.98
N ARG A 95 -3.49 -10.23 1.13
CA ARG A 95 -2.84 -9.58 2.28
C ARG A 95 -3.60 -9.79 3.58
N VAL A 96 -4.94 -9.70 3.53
CA VAL A 96 -5.83 -9.97 4.67
C VAL A 96 -5.70 -11.43 5.11
N GLU A 97 -5.76 -12.37 4.16
CA GLU A 97 -5.59 -13.80 4.42
C GLU A 97 -4.25 -14.08 5.12
N ARG A 98 -3.14 -13.51 4.63
CA ARG A 98 -1.82 -13.65 5.28
C ARG A 98 -1.73 -13.02 6.66
N ALA A 99 -2.47 -11.94 6.91
CA ALA A 99 -2.50 -11.32 8.23
C ALA A 99 -3.24 -12.21 9.23
N ASP A 100 -4.36 -12.80 8.81
CA ASP A 100 -5.15 -13.74 9.61
C ASP A 100 -4.35 -15.01 9.95
N ASP A 101 -3.61 -15.56 8.98
CA ASP A 101 -2.73 -16.70 9.18
C ASP A 101 -1.62 -16.41 10.21
N ARG A 102 -0.99 -15.23 10.13
CA ARG A 102 0.02 -14.82 11.12
C ARG A 102 -0.56 -14.69 12.53
N LEU A 103 -1.76 -14.14 12.65
CA LEU A 103 -2.44 -14.02 13.94
C LEU A 103 -2.80 -15.39 14.50
N ALA A 104 -3.28 -16.33 13.67
CA ALA A 104 -3.56 -17.69 14.07
C ALA A 104 -2.30 -18.42 14.57
N ALA A 105 -1.19 -18.28 13.86
CA ALA A 105 0.10 -18.86 14.26
C ALA A 105 0.64 -18.28 15.58
N SER A 106 0.40 -16.99 15.86
CA SER A 106 0.84 -16.35 17.11
C SER A 106 0.04 -16.76 18.35
N ARG A 107 -1.20 -17.25 18.19
CA ARG A 107 -2.07 -17.71 19.30
C ARG A 107 -1.80 -19.14 19.75
N LEU A 108 -1.01 -19.90 18.99
CA LEU A 108 -0.65 -21.29 19.29
C LEU A 108 0.70 -21.41 20.03
N GLN A 109 1.35 -20.28 20.33
CA GLN A 109 2.58 -20.17 21.11
C GLN A 109 2.29 -19.59 22.49
#